data_AF-A0A9X3QM38-F1
#
_entry.id   AF-A0A9X3QM38-F1
#
_cell.length_a   1.000
_cell.length_b   1.000
_cell.length_c   1.000
_cell.angle_alpha   90.00
_cell.angle_beta   90.00
_cell.angle_gamma   90.00
#
_symmetry.space_group_name_H-M   'P 1'
#
loop_
_entity.id
_entity.type
_entity.pdbx_description
1 polymer ?
#
loop_
_entity_poly.entity_id
_entity_poly.type
_entity_poly.pdbx_seq_one_letter_code
_entity_poly.pdbx_strand_id
1 'polypeptide(L)'
;MMSLGDIAVLNTFAFNVFVAGAVLGLFVSGLFKNILNFWAYRFERPKRIRTESGYLYLFKGKYYPIEQRNKLIEQQRKKFKHLLH
;
A
#
# COMPACT_ATOMS: atom_id res chain seq x y z
N MET A 1 42.82 30.22 -4.85
CA MET A 1 41.59 30.96 -4.46
C MET A 1 40.50 30.55 -5.42
N MET A 2 39.36 30.08 -4.92
CA MET A 2 38.18 29.84 -5.76
C MET A 2 37.71 31.18 -6.33
N SER A 3 37.34 31.22 -7.61
CA SER A 3 36.78 32.45 -8.18
C SER A 3 35.36 32.66 -7.66
N LEU A 4 34.89 33.91 -7.68
CA LEU A 4 33.50 34.23 -7.32
C LEU A 4 32.49 33.47 -8.20
N GLY A 5 32.86 33.16 -9.45
CA GLY A 5 32.06 32.32 -10.35
C GLY A 5 31.94 30.88 -9.87
N ASP A 6 33.03 30.30 -9.37
CA ASP A 6 33.05 28.92 -8.87
C ASP A 6 32.17 28.76 -7.62
N ILE A 7 32.15 29.78 -6.75
CA ILE A 7 31.30 29.82 -5.56
C ILE A 7 29.82 29.93 -5.94
N ALA A 8 29.48 30.76 -6.92
CA ALA A 8 28.11 30.93 -7.40
C ALA A 8 27.57 29.64 -8.04
N VAL A 9 28.40 28.96 -8.84
CA VAL A 9 28.05 27.67 -9.46
C VAL A 9 27.85 26.60 -8.39
N LEU A 10 28.73 26.53 -7.40
CA LEU A 10 28.61 25.56 -6.30
C LEU A 10 27.33 25.77 -5.49
N ASN A 11 26.99 27.04 -5.18
CA ASN A 11 25.77 27.36 -4.45
C ASN A 11 24.51 26.99 -5.27
N THR A 12 24.52 27.27 -6.57
CA THR A 12 23.41 26.90 -7.47
C THR A 12 23.25 25.38 -7.55
N PHE A 13 24.36 24.64 -7.64
CA PHE A 13 24.34 23.18 -7.66
C PHE A 13 23.78 22.62 -6.34
N ALA A 14 24.25 23.12 -5.19
CA ALA A 14 23.78 22.71 -3.88
C ALA A 14 22.27 22.99 -3.69
N PHE A 15 21.80 24.15 -4.15
CA PHE A 15 20.39 24.50 -4.11
C PHE A 15 19.53 23.56 -4.95
N ASN A 16 19.98 23.23 -6.17
CA ASN A 16 19.27 22.30 -7.04
C ASN A 16 19.19 20.89 -6.45
N VAL A 17 20.28 20.40 -5.85
CA VAL A 17 20.30 19.11 -5.13
C VAL A 17 19.33 19.13 -3.95
N PHE A 18 19.30 20.22 -3.18
CA PHE A 18 18.37 20.38 -2.07
C PHE A 18 16.91 20.35 -2.54
N VAL A 19 16.56 21.12 -3.58
CA VAL A 19 15.21 21.15 -4.14
C VAL A 19 14.80 19.77 -4.66
N ALA A 20 15.67 19.09 -5.42
CA ALA A 20 15.41 17.75 -5.90
C ALA A 20 15.17 16.76 -4.74
N GLY A 21 16.00 16.83 -3.69
CA GLY A 21 15.85 16.02 -2.48
C GLY A 21 14.55 16.30 -1.75
N ALA A 22 14.16 17.57 -1.60
CA ALA A 22 12.91 17.96 -0.96
C ALA A 22 11.67 17.47 -1.73
N VAL A 23 11.68 17.63 -3.06
CA VAL A 23 10.60 17.15 -3.94
C VAL A 23 10.48 15.63 -3.84
N LEU A 24 11.58 14.89 -3.98
CA LEU A 24 11.57 13.44 -3.82
C LEU A 24 11.10 13.03 -2.42
N GLY A 25 11.55 13.72 -1.36
CA GLY A 25 11.11 13.48 0.01
C GLY A 25 9.60 13.64 0.18
N LEU A 26 8.99 14.66 -0.43
CA LEU A 26 7.54 14.86 -0.41
C LEU A 26 6.79 13.73 -1.13
N PHE A 27 7.25 13.33 -2.32
CA PHE A 27 6.64 12.21 -3.06
C PHE A 27 6.74 10.90 -2.29
N VAL A 28 7.92 10.60 -1.75
CA VAL A 28 8.17 9.39 -0.97
C VAL A 28 7.34 9.41 0.31
N SER A 29 7.28 10.52 1.03
CA SER A 29 6.45 10.64 2.24
C SER A 29 4.97 10.41 1.97
N GLY A 30 4.42 11.03 0.91
CA GLY A 30 3.04 10.80 0.48
C GLY A 30 2.76 9.34 0.12
N LEU A 31 3.69 8.71 -0.59
CA LEU A 31 3.60 7.30 -0.98
C LEU A 31 3.67 6.37 0.24
N PHE A 32 4.57 6.62 1.19
CA PHE A 32 4.67 5.87 2.43
C PHE A 32 3.40 5.99 3.28
N LYS A 33 2.81 7.18 3.38
CA LYS A 33 1.53 7.38 4.08
C LYS A 33 0.41 6.56 3.44
N ASN A 34 0.33 6.54 2.11
CA ASN A 34 -0.67 5.75 1.40
C ASN A 34 -0.49 4.24 1.62
N ILE A 35 0.76 3.77 1.58
CA ILE A 35 1.09 2.37 1.90
C ILE A 35 0.64 2.06 3.32
N LEU A 36 1.10 2.84 4.31
CA LEU A 36 0.76 2.61 5.72
C LEU A 36 -0.76 2.60 5.95
N ASN A 37 -1.50 3.55 5.36
CA ASN A 37 -2.96 3.58 5.44
C ASN A 37 -3.61 2.33 4.82
N PHE A 38 -3.10 1.85 3.69
CA PHE A 38 -3.60 0.63 3.07
C PHE A 38 -3.36 -0.61 3.95
N TRP A 39 -2.18 -0.71 4.56
CA TRP A 39 -1.87 -1.78 5.50
C TRP A 39 -2.72 -1.69 6.77
N ALA A 40 -2.82 -0.51 7.38
CA ALA A 40 -3.66 -0.27 8.55
C ALA A 40 -5.12 -0.66 8.28
N TYR A 41 -5.68 -0.20 7.16
CA TYR A 41 -7.03 -0.55 6.74
C TYR A 41 -7.22 -2.06 6.55
N ARG A 42 -6.19 -2.78 6.10
CA ARG A 42 -6.24 -4.24 5.97
C ARG A 42 -6.26 -4.94 7.33
N PHE A 43 -5.57 -4.40 8.34
CA PHE A 43 -5.52 -4.96 9.69
C PHE A 43 -6.75 -4.61 10.53
N GLU A 44 -7.26 -3.39 10.40
CA GLU A 44 -8.45 -2.92 11.14
C GLU A 44 -9.76 -3.50 10.61
N ARG A 45 -9.76 -4.03 9.38
CA ARG A 45 -10.97 -4.63 8.79
C ARG A 45 -11.49 -5.79 9.63
N PRO A 46 -12.74 -5.72 10.13
CA PRO A 46 -13.30 -6.78 10.96
C PRO A 46 -13.46 -8.07 10.16
N LYS A 47 -13.12 -9.21 10.77
CA LYS A 47 -13.25 -10.54 10.13
C LYS A 47 -14.71 -10.88 9.77
N ARG A 48 -15.68 -10.31 10.50
CA ARG A 48 -17.12 -10.47 10.28
C ARG A 48 -17.87 -9.16 10.54
N ILE A 49 -18.91 -8.90 9.76
CA ILE A 49 -19.83 -7.76 9.94
C ILE A 49 -21.23 -8.35 10.20
N ARG A 50 -21.93 -7.84 11.22
CA ARG A 50 -23.32 -8.23 11.51
C ARG A 50 -24.26 -7.43 10.60
N THR A 51 -25.21 -8.10 9.98
CA THR A 51 -26.29 -7.51 9.18
C THR A 51 -27.64 -7.87 9.79
N GLU A 52 -28.72 -7.23 9.34
CA GLU A 52 -30.09 -7.51 9.81
C GLU A 52 -30.49 -8.99 9.61
N SER A 53 -29.99 -9.60 8.53
CA SER A 53 -30.26 -10.98 8.14
C SER A 53 -29.18 -12.00 8.58
N GLY A 54 -28.11 -11.58 9.26
CA GLY A 54 -27.06 -12.51 9.71
C GLY A 54 -25.65 -11.92 9.81
N TYR A 55 -24.66 -12.62 9.25
CA TYR A 55 -23.26 -12.21 9.26
C TYR A 55 -22.63 -12.31 7.86
N LEU A 56 -21.82 -11.31 7.53
CA LEU A 56 -20.93 -11.34 6.38
C LEU A 56 -19.49 -11.60 6.85
N TYR A 57 -18.78 -12.44 6.11
CA TYR A 57 -17.44 -12.88 6.43
C TYR A 57 -16.45 -12.34 5.42
N LEU A 58 -15.33 -11.83 5.91
CA LEU A 58 -14.27 -11.30 5.07
C LEU A 58 -13.56 -12.44 4.31
N PHE A 59 -13.45 -12.29 2.99
CA PHE A 59 -12.65 -13.15 2.13
C PHE A 59 -12.04 -12.30 0.99
N LYS A 60 -10.71 -12.33 0.86
CA LYS A 60 -9.94 -11.56 -0.15
C LYS A 60 -10.36 -10.09 -0.31
N GLY A 61 -10.61 -9.39 0.79
CA GLY A 61 -10.92 -7.96 0.79
C GLY A 61 -12.38 -7.60 0.53
N LYS A 62 -13.27 -8.59 0.36
CA LYS A 62 -14.72 -8.40 0.22
C LYS A 62 -15.48 -9.23 1.25
N TYR A 63 -16.69 -8.80 1.57
CA TYR A 63 -17.56 -9.45 2.54
C TYR A 63 -18.61 -10.30 1.82
N TYR A 64 -18.74 -11.55 2.25
CA TYR A 64 -19.65 -12.51 1.63
C TYR A 64 -20.48 -13.23 2.69
N PRO A 65 -21.72 -13.65 2.35
CA PRO A 65 -22.43 -14.66 3.13
C PRO A 65 -21.61 -15.93 3.29
N ILE A 66 -21.85 -16.69 4.37
CA ILE A 66 -21.05 -17.87 4.72
C ILE A 66 -20.98 -18.90 3.59
N GLU A 67 -22.09 -19.15 2.91
CA GLU A 67 -22.19 -20.12 1.82
C GLU A 67 -21.32 -19.73 0.63
N GLN A 68 -21.37 -18.46 0.23
CA GLN A 68 -20.56 -17.93 -0.87
C GLN A 68 -19.08 -17.95 -0.52
N ARG A 69 -18.71 -17.56 0.72
CA ARG A 69 -17.33 -17.63 1.19
C ARG A 69 -16.78 -19.05 1.11
N ASN A 70 -17.55 -20.05 1.54
CA ASN A 70 -17.11 -21.45 1.53
C ASN A 70 -16.88 -21.94 0.09
N LYS A 71 -17.78 -21.62 -0.84
CA LYS A 71 -17.59 -21.93 -2.27
C LYS A 71 -16.30 -21.31 -2.83
N LEU A 72 -16.03 -20.05 -2.50
CA LEU A 72 -14.82 -19.35 -2.95
C LEU A 72 -13.53 -19.94 -2.36
N ILE A 73 -13.56 -20.36 -1.09
CA ILE A 73 -12.43 -21.06 -0.44
C ILE A 73 -12.16 -22.38 -1.15
N GLU A 74 -13.20 -23.15 -1.46
CA GLU A 74 -13.07 -24.44 -2.13
C GLU A 74 -12.53 -24.30 -3.55
N GLN A 75 -13.05 -23.34 -4.33
CA GLN A 75 -12.52 -23.01 -5.65
C GLN A 75 -11.04 -22.60 -5.58
N GLN A 76 -10.66 -21.80 -4.58
CA GLN A 76 -9.26 -21.42 -4.40
C GLN A 76 -8.40 -22.64 -4.08
N ARG A 77 -8.83 -23.52 -3.17
CA ARG A 77 -8.11 -24.77 -2.83
C ARG A 77 -7.93 -25.66 -4.06
N LYS A 78 -8.97 -25.82 -4.88
CA LYS A 78 -8.91 -26.60 -6.14
C LYS A 78 -7.88 -26.02 -7.10
N LYS A 79 -7.79 -24.69 -7.23
CA LYS A 79 -6.82 -24.01 -8.10
C LYS A 79 -5.35 -24.28 -7.69
N PHE A 80 -5.07 -24.40 -6.40
CA PHE A 80 -3.70 -24.67 -5.91
C PHE A 80 -3.37 -26.16 -5.79
N LYS A 81 -4.35 -27.05 -5.88
CA LYS A 81 -4.14 -28.50 -5.79
C LYS A 81 -3.25 -29.03 -6.93
N HIS A 82 -3.26 -28.38 -8.09
CA HIS A 82 -2.41 -28.73 -9.25
C HIS A 82 -0.94 -28.26 -9.11
N LEU A 83 -0.61 -27.42 -8.12
CA LEU A 83 0.75 -26.92 -7.89
C LEU A 83 1.53 -27.72 -6.83
N LEU A 84 0.88 -28.71 -6.21
CA LEU A 84 1.44 -29.56 -5.14
C LEU A 84 1.75 -30.99 -5.62
N HIS A 85 1.75 -31.20 -6.95
CA HIS A 85 2.06 -32.46 -7.61
C HIS A 85 3.20 -32.25 -8.59
#